data_AF-A0A9X0I5V5-F1
#
_entry.id   AF-A0A9X0I5V5-F1
#
_cell.length_a   1.000
_cell.length_b   1.000
_cell.length_c   1.000
_cell.angle_alpha   90.00
_cell.angle_beta   90.00
_cell.angle_gamma   90.00
#
_symmetry.space_group_name_H-M   'P 1'
#
loop_
_entity.id
_entity.type
_entity.pdbx_description
1 polymer ?
#
loop_
_entity_poly.entity_id
_entity_poly.type
_entity_poly.pdbx_seq_one_letter_code
_entity_poly.pdbx_strand_id
1 'polypeptide(L)'
;MERERFEELVGEALDEVPEELLALMSNVVILVEDDPPPGEDLLGLYEGHALTDRGWDYAGVLPDRILIYRNPILRICETEDDVVEEVAVTVVHEIAHHFGIDDERLHDLGWG
;
A
#
# COMPACT_ATOMS: atom_id res chain seq x y z
N MET A 1 2.60 14.33 12.47
CA MET A 1 1.22 13.80 12.44
C MET A 1 1.16 12.60 13.38
N GLU A 2 0.09 12.48 14.17
CA GLU A 2 -0.13 11.30 15.04
C GLU A 2 -0.49 10.08 14.20
N ARG A 3 -0.20 8.87 14.71
CA ARG A 3 -0.46 7.61 13.99
C ARG A 3 -1.92 7.45 13.60
N GLU A 4 -2.84 7.70 14.53
CA GLU A 4 -4.29 7.57 14.29
C GLU A 4 -4.76 8.48 13.15
N ARG A 5 -4.29 9.73 13.12
CA ARG A 5 -4.61 10.67 12.03
C ARG A 5 -4.05 10.18 10.69
N PHE A 6 -2.85 9.62 10.68
CA PHE A 6 -2.28 9.05 9.45
C PHE A 6 -3.08 7.84 8.96
N GLU A 7 -3.52 6.96 9.85
CA GLU A 7 -4.38 5.82 9.50
C GLU A 7 -5.74 6.26 8.93
N GLU A 8 -6.30 7.37 9.40
CA GLU A 8 -7.48 8.00 8.77
C GLU A 8 -7.18 8.46 7.35
N LEU A 9 -6.08 9.18 7.13
CA LEU A 9 -5.68 9.65 5.79
C LEU A 9 -5.37 8.50 4.83
N VAL A 10 -4.84 7.38 5.32
CA VAL A 10 -4.70 6.16 4.51
C VAL A 10 -6.05 5.66 4.06
N GLY A 11 -7.08 5.70 4.92
CA GLY A 11 -8.45 5.39 4.51
C GLY A 11 -8.98 6.33 3.42
N GLU A 12 -8.77 7.64 3.59
CA GLU A 12 -9.15 8.66 2.60
C GLU A 12 -8.45 8.43 1.25
N ALA A 13 -7.15 8.07 1.26
CA ALA A 13 -6.39 7.75 0.06
C ALA A 13 -6.97 6.57 -0.72
N LEU A 14 -7.51 5.56 -0.03
CA LEU A 14 -8.13 4.40 -0.69
C LEU A 14 -9.46 4.74 -1.36
N ASP A 15 -10.16 5.77 -0.88
CA ASP A 15 -11.36 6.27 -1.54
C ASP A 15 -11.06 6.99 -2.87
N GLU A 16 -9.80 7.41 -3.10
CA GLU A 16 -9.34 8.00 -4.37
C GLU A 16 -8.93 6.96 -5.42
N VAL A 17 -8.68 5.71 -4.99
CA VAL A 17 -8.22 4.64 -5.89
C VAL A 17 -9.36 4.19 -6.82
N PRO A 18 -9.13 4.05 -8.14
CA PRO A 18 -10.13 3.58 -9.08
C PRO A 18 -10.70 2.21 -8.71
N GLU A 19 -12.01 2.02 -8.89
CA GLU A 19 -12.70 0.74 -8.59
C GLU A 19 -12.04 -0.47 -9.28
N GLU A 20 -11.49 -0.29 -10.48
CA GLU A 20 -10.79 -1.34 -11.23
C GLU A 20 -9.53 -1.84 -10.52
N LEU A 21 -8.80 -0.95 -9.84
CA LEU A 21 -7.61 -1.29 -9.07
C LEU A 21 -7.98 -1.79 -7.67
N LEU A 22 -9.00 -1.20 -7.03
CA LEU A 22 -9.57 -1.70 -5.77
C LEU A 22 -10.08 -3.14 -5.89
N ALA A 23 -10.61 -3.52 -7.06
CA ALA A 23 -11.03 -4.90 -7.31
C ALA A 23 -9.87 -5.90 -7.26
N LEU A 24 -8.64 -5.49 -7.59
CA LEU A 24 -7.43 -6.32 -7.47
C LEU A 24 -7.01 -6.52 -6.01
N MET A 25 -7.45 -5.63 -5.11
CA MET A 25 -7.20 -5.72 -3.67
C MET A 25 -8.16 -6.67 -2.94
N SER A 26 -9.01 -7.42 -3.65
CA SER A 26 -9.87 -8.42 -3.00
C SER A 26 -9.00 -9.49 -2.34
N ASN A 27 -8.82 -9.41 -1.02
CA ASN A 27 -7.90 -10.21 -0.18
C ASN A 27 -6.51 -9.58 0.11
N VAL A 28 -6.38 -8.26 -0.02
CA VAL A 28 -5.22 -7.49 0.49
C VAL A 28 -5.66 -6.67 1.71
N VAL A 29 -4.83 -6.64 2.75
CA VAL A 29 -4.98 -5.72 3.88
C VAL A 29 -3.87 -4.68 3.87
N ILE A 30 -4.22 -3.43 4.19
CA ILE A 30 -3.23 -2.36 4.33
C ILE A 30 -2.92 -2.16 5.81
N LEU A 31 -1.64 -2.09 6.13
CA LEU A 31 -1.14 -1.90 7.48
C LEU A 31 -0.19 -0.72 7.52
N VAL A 32 -0.27 0.08 8.59
CA VAL A 32 0.62 1.23 8.79
C VAL A 32 1.74 0.85 9.76
N GLU A 33 2.97 1.06 9.31
CA GLU A 33 4.18 0.96 10.12
C GLU A 33 4.89 2.31 10.21
N ASP A 34 5.71 2.50 11.26
CA ASP A 34 6.40 3.78 11.44
C ASP A 34 7.55 3.94 10.44
N ASP A 35 8.36 2.91 10.26
CA ASP A 35 9.58 2.94 9.44
C ASP A 35 9.78 1.62 8.68
N PRO A 36 10.43 1.65 7.51
CA PRO A 36 10.81 0.46 6.76
C PRO A 36 11.94 -0.32 7.46
N PRO A 37 12.25 -1.55 7.00
CA PRO A 37 13.42 -2.27 7.48
C PRO A 37 14.70 -1.43 7.41
N PRO A 38 15.65 -1.58 8.35
CA PRO A 38 16.85 -0.75 8.39
C PRO A 38 17.67 -0.84 7.09
N GLY A 39 17.94 0.33 6.49
CA GLY A 39 18.73 0.44 5.27
C GLY A 39 17.91 0.47 3.98
N GLU A 40 16.58 0.38 4.10
CA GLU A 40 15.65 0.53 2.98
C GLU A 40 15.05 1.94 2.96
N ASP A 41 14.74 2.43 1.77
CA ASP A 41 14.09 3.72 1.53
C ASP A 41 12.78 3.48 0.78
N LEU A 42 11.81 2.92 1.51
CA LEU A 42 10.51 2.52 1.00
C LEU A 42 9.40 3.40 1.57
N LEU A 43 8.40 3.69 0.75
CA LEU A 43 7.14 4.32 1.16
C LEU A 43 6.06 3.27 1.44
N GLY A 44 6.09 2.16 0.69
CA GLY A 44 5.27 0.99 0.94
C GLY A 44 5.99 -0.31 0.57
N LEU A 45 5.35 -1.44 0.89
CA LEU A 45 5.85 -2.77 0.55
C LEU A 45 4.69 -3.77 0.43
N TYR A 46 4.58 -4.43 -0.73
CA TYR A 46 3.74 -5.61 -0.90
C TYR A 46 4.39 -6.86 -0.30
N GLU A 47 3.75 -7.45 0.72
CA GLU A 47 4.09 -8.75 1.29
C GLU A 47 3.02 -9.80 0.94
N GLY A 48 3.31 -10.60 -0.09
CA GLY A 48 2.52 -11.79 -0.43
C GLY A 48 2.95 -13.01 0.39
N HIS A 49 2.01 -13.67 1.07
CA HIS A 49 2.33 -14.94 1.75
C HIS A 49 2.24 -16.09 0.74
N ALA A 50 3.39 -16.65 0.37
CA ALA A 50 3.40 -17.90 -0.39
C ALA A 50 2.74 -19.01 0.43
N LEU A 51 1.71 -19.65 -0.16
CA LEU A 51 0.96 -20.79 0.41
C LEU A 51 1.82 -22.00 0.81
N THR A 52 3.13 -21.99 0.55
CA THR A 52 3.99 -23.16 0.56
C THR A 52 4.67 -23.50 1.89
N ASP A 53 4.43 -22.76 2.98
CA ASP A 53 5.25 -22.94 4.19
C ASP A 53 4.58 -23.60 5.41
N ARG A 54 3.26 -23.92 5.44
CA ARG A 54 2.63 -24.37 6.70
C ARG A 54 1.52 -25.43 6.60
N GLY A 55 1.56 -26.34 7.57
CA GLY A 55 0.85 -27.61 7.65
C GLY A 55 -0.68 -27.55 7.80
N TRP A 56 -1.25 -28.74 7.73
CA TRP A 56 -2.65 -29.13 7.52
C TRP A 56 -3.72 -28.60 8.50
N ASP A 57 -3.40 -27.66 9.39
CA ASP A 57 -4.20 -27.41 10.61
C ASP A 57 -4.68 -25.96 10.81
N TYR A 58 -4.61 -25.09 9.79
CA TYR A 58 -5.21 -23.75 9.85
C TYR A 58 -6.17 -23.50 8.69
N ALA A 59 -7.45 -23.38 9.02
CA ALA A 59 -8.52 -22.96 8.12
C ALA A 59 -8.47 -21.43 7.94
N GLY A 60 -8.10 -20.98 6.74
CA GLY A 60 -8.19 -19.57 6.32
C GLY A 60 -6.98 -19.17 5.48
N VAL A 61 -7.21 -18.75 4.24
CA VAL A 61 -6.19 -18.05 3.45
C VAL A 61 -5.90 -16.73 4.17
N LEU A 62 -4.66 -16.52 4.62
CA LEU A 62 -4.26 -15.22 5.15
C LEU A 62 -4.25 -14.22 3.99
N PRO A 63 -4.76 -12.99 4.19
CA PRO A 63 -4.68 -11.97 3.15
C PRO A 63 -3.23 -11.59 2.88
N ASP A 64 -2.98 -11.15 1.65
CA ASP A 64 -1.74 -10.44 1.33
C ASP A 64 -1.74 -9.08 2.02
N ARG A 65 -0.56 -8.49 2.19
CA ARG A 65 -0.40 -7.28 2.99
C ARG A 65 0.31 -6.21 2.18
N ILE A 66 -0.16 -4.97 2.26
CA ILE A 66 0.61 -3.80 1.84
C ILE A 66 0.96 -3.02 3.11
N LEU A 67 2.25 -2.88 3.37
CA LEU A 67 2.75 -2.01 4.43
C LEU A 67 2.87 -0.60 3.88
N ILE A 68 2.41 0.40 4.62
CA ILE A 68 2.61 1.82 4.33
C ILE A 68 3.44 2.42 5.47
N TYR A 69 4.55 3.06 5.12
CA TYR A 69 5.51 3.58 6.08
C TYR A 69 5.29 5.06 6.36
N ARG A 70 4.81 5.36 7.57
CA ARG A 70 4.41 6.69 8.00
C ARG A 70 5.55 7.70 7.94
N ASN A 71 6.68 7.41 8.58
CA ASN A 71 7.74 8.40 8.71
C ASN A 71 8.40 8.73 7.36
N PRO A 72 8.63 7.79 6.43
CA PRO A 72 9.04 8.13 5.06
C PRO A 72 8.08 9.07 4.33
N ILE A 73 6.78 8.77 4.33
CA ILE A 73 5.78 9.62 3.66
C ILE A 73 5.76 11.01 4.30
N LEU A 74 5.71 11.10 5.63
CA LEU A 74 5.74 12.39 6.34
C LEU A 74 7.04 13.20 6.15
N ARG A 75 8.14 12.60 5.65
CA ARG A 75 9.37 13.33 5.32
C ARG A 75 9.28 14.04 3.98
N ILE A 76 8.43 13.57 3.06
CA ILE A 76 8.32 14.10 1.70
C ILE A 76 7.04 14.92 1.48
N CYS A 77 6.04 14.76 2.34
CA CYS A 77 4.78 15.50 2.31
C CYS A 77 4.83 16.73 3.24
N GLU A 78 4.22 17.84 2.82
CA GLU A 78 4.10 19.07 3.61
C GLU A 78 2.68 19.25 4.20
N THR A 79 1.67 18.68 3.55
CA THR A 79 0.25 18.81 3.92
C THR A 79 -0.45 17.45 4.10
N GLU A 80 -1.67 17.45 4.67
CA GLU A 80 -2.47 16.22 4.75
C GLU A 80 -2.93 15.76 3.37
N ASP A 81 -3.26 16.69 2.47
CA ASP A 81 -3.62 16.38 1.08
C ASP A 81 -2.45 15.70 0.35
N ASP A 82 -1.21 16.17 0.56
CA ASP A 82 -0.01 15.54 0.02
C ASP A 82 0.14 14.09 0.53
N VAL A 83 -0.23 13.83 1.79
CA VAL A 83 -0.16 12.48 2.37
C VAL A 83 -1.21 11.57 1.74
N VAL A 84 -2.42 12.06 1.52
CA VAL A 84 -3.49 11.31 0.85
C VAL A 84 -3.06 10.92 -0.56
N GLU A 85 -2.58 11.89 -1.35
CA GLU A 85 -2.11 11.66 -2.72
C GLU A 85 -0.93 10.66 -2.75
N GLU A 86 0.08 10.87 -1.91
CA GLU A 86 1.27 10.01 -1.87
C GLU A 86 0.95 8.57 -1.43
N VAL A 87 0.06 8.40 -0.44
CA VAL A 87 -0.39 7.07 -0.02
C VAL A 87 -1.16 6.39 -1.16
N ALA A 88 -2.06 7.10 -1.84
CA ALA A 88 -2.84 6.54 -2.93
C ALA A 88 -1.92 6.07 -4.06
N VAL A 89 -0.94 6.91 -4.45
CA VAL A 89 0.08 6.58 -5.46
C VAL A 89 0.89 5.35 -5.03
N THR A 90 1.39 5.35 -3.79
CA THR A 90 2.17 4.23 -3.24
C THR A 90 1.38 2.92 -3.29
N VAL A 91 0.13 2.91 -2.82
CA VAL A 91 -0.72 1.71 -2.83
C VAL A 91 -0.97 1.23 -4.26
N VAL A 92 -1.29 2.14 -5.19
CA VAL A 92 -1.54 1.81 -6.59
C VAL A 92 -0.29 1.21 -7.24
N HIS A 93 0.90 1.76 -6.98
CA HIS A 93 2.17 1.23 -7.49
C HIS A 93 2.45 -0.18 -6.98
N GLU A 94 2.32 -0.42 -5.68
CA GLU A 94 2.56 -1.73 -5.08
C GLU A 94 1.62 -2.80 -5.66
N ILE A 95 0.34 -2.48 -5.86
CA ILE A 95 -0.64 -3.39 -6.49
C ILE A 95 -0.27 -3.62 -7.96
N ALA A 96 -0.06 -2.55 -8.71
CA ALA A 96 0.21 -2.62 -10.14
C ALA A 96 1.45 -3.47 -10.42
N HIS A 97 2.56 -3.22 -9.73
CA HIS A 97 3.79 -4.00 -9.88
C HIS A 97 3.57 -5.46 -9.48
N HIS A 98 2.81 -5.74 -8.41
CA HIS A 98 2.49 -7.12 -8.02
C HIS A 98 1.72 -7.89 -9.11
N PHE A 99 0.78 -7.22 -9.79
CA PHE A 99 -0.03 -7.82 -10.86
C PHE A 99 0.59 -7.69 -12.27
N GLY A 100 1.81 -7.16 -12.39
CA GLY A 100 2.55 -7.05 -13.65
C GLY A 100 2.08 -5.92 -14.56
N ILE A 101 1.48 -4.88 -13.99
CA ILE A 101 1.20 -3.60 -14.65
C ILE A 101 2.46 -2.73 -14.53
N ASP A 102 2.90 -2.15 -15.64
CA ASP A 102 4.10 -1.31 -15.68
C ASP A 102 3.80 0.18 -15.44
N ASP A 103 4.87 0.95 -15.22
CA ASP A 103 4.79 2.39 -14.94
C ASP A 103 4.21 3.18 -16.13
N GLU A 104 4.44 2.74 -17.38
CA GLU A 104 3.87 3.38 -18.56
C GLU A 104 2.34 3.32 -18.51
N ARG A 105 1.79 2.16 -18.16
CA ARG A 105 0.36 1.99 -17.99
C ARG A 105 -0.19 2.78 -16.82
N LEU A 106 0.57 2.92 -15.73
CA LEU A 106 0.19 3.72 -14.58
C LEU A 106 0.15 5.22 -14.90
N HIS A 107 1.13 5.74 -15.63
CA HIS A 107 1.14 7.13 -16.14
C HIS A 107 -0.08 7.44 -16.99
N ASP A 108 -0.48 6.54 -17.88
CA ASP A 108 -1.69 6.67 -18.69
C ASP A 108 -2.98 6.78 -17.84
N LEU A 109 -2.95 6.22 -16.63
CA LEU A 109 -4.06 6.23 -15.68
C LEU A 109 -3.99 7.40 -14.68
N GLY A 110 -2.95 8.24 -14.74
CA GLY A 110 -2.72 9.37 -13.85
C GLY A 110 -1.98 9.03 -12.56
N TRP A 111 -1.28 7.89 -12.51
CA TRP A 111 -0.69 7.34 -11.29
C TRP A 111 0.82 7.12 -11.40
N GLY A 112 1.64 8.10 -11.76
CA GLY A 112 3.09 7.92 -11.55
C GLY A 112 3.89 9.19 -11.65
#